data_AF-A0A7C3HKX5-F1
#
_entry.id   AF-A0A7C3HKX5-F1
#
_cell.length_a   1.000
_cell.length_b   1.000
_cell.length_c   1.000
_cell.angle_alpha   90.00
_cell.angle_beta   90.00
_cell.angle_gamma   90.00
#
_symmetry.space_group_name_H-M   'P 1'
#
loop_
_entity.id
_entity.type
_entity.pdbx_description
1 polymer ?
#
loop_
_entity_poly.entity_id
_entity_poly.type
_entity_poly.pdbx_seq_one_letter_code
_entity_poly.pdbx_strand_id
1 'polypeptide(L)'
;MLPFFALGLLTFAAPAAAQETISPDELIEKHIAALGGREALEKVKSMVMTGSFELPAMGASGTINVYAKAPNKRVAVINVDGFGEIYQGFDGERGFSVSPMGSVDASGQMLEDMKRDSILHAALHFRQI
;
A
#
# COMPACT_ATOMS: atom_id res chain seq x y z
N MET A 1 -38.67 53.07 -35.71
CA MET A 1 -39.86 52.21 -35.51
C MET A 1 -39.37 50.79 -35.22
N LEU A 2 -39.22 50.44 -33.94
CA LEU A 2 -39.11 49.05 -33.47
C LEU A 2 -40.11 48.88 -32.32
N PRO A 3 -40.95 47.83 -32.34
CA PRO A 3 -41.66 47.39 -31.15
C PRO A 3 -41.36 45.92 -30.77
N PHE A 4 -41.59 45.64 -29.47
CA PHE A 4 -42.04 44.36 -28.89
C PHE A 4 -41.02 43.21 -28.84
N PHE A 5 -40.94 42.33 -27.83
CA PHE A 5 -41.65 42.13 -26.56
C PHE A 5 -40.80 41.18 -25.69
N ALA A 6 -41.00 41.21 -24.38
CA ALA A 6 -40.29 40.43 -23.38
C ALA A 6 -40.61 38.92 -23.40
N LEU A 7 -39.68 38.07 -22.94
CA LEU A 7 -40.03 36.83 -22.25
C LEU A 7 -38.94 36.46 -21.23
N GLY A 8 -39.28 36.60 -19.94
CA GLY A 8 -38.44 36.19 -18.83
C GLY A 8 -38.43 34.67 -18.66
N LEU A 9 -37.24 34.10 -18.45
CA LEU A 9 -37.06 32.70 -18.11
C LEU A 9 -36.79 32.61 -16.59
N LEU A 10 -37.74 32.04 -15.84
CA LEU A 10 -37.53 31.60 -14.46
C LEU A 10 -36.72 30.30 -14.51
N THR A 11 -35.48 30.34 -14.02
CA THR A 11 -34.65 29.14 -13.83
C THR A 11 -35.04 28.45 -12.54
N PHE A 12 -35.51 27.21 -12.66
CA PHE A 12 -35.78 26.32 -11.52
C PHE A 12 -34.43 25.75 -11.03
N ALA A 13 -33.95 26.21 -9.88
CA ALA A 13 -32.79 25.62 -9.23
C ALA A 13 -33.21 24.32 -8.51
N ALA A 14 -32.81 23.17 -9.05
CA ALA A 14 -32.96 21.89 -8.36
C ALA A 14 -32.04 21.87 -7.12
N PRO A 15 -32.51 21.40 -5.95
CA PRO A 15 -31.64 21.23 -4.80
C PRO A 15 -30.63 20.12 -5.12
N ALA A 16 -29.35 20.43 -5.01
CA ALA A 16 -28.29 19.43 -5.05
C ALA A 16 -28.55 18.45 -3.88
N ALA A 17 -28.97 17.23 -4.21
CA ALA A 17 -29.08 16.17 -3.23
C ALA A 17 -27.71 16.01 -2.56
N ALA A 18 -27.67 16.19 -1.24
CA ALA A 18 -26.48 15.89 -0.46
C ALA A 18 -26.13 14.42 -0.71
N GLN A 19 -25.00 14.20 -1.36
CA GLN A 19 -24.49 12.86 -1.61
C GLN A 19 -24.22 12.24 -0.25
N GLU A 20 -24.88 11.12 0.07
CA GLU A 20 -24.55 10.35 1.27
C GLU A 20 -23.13 9.80 1.12
N THR A 21 -22.16 10.59 1.56
CA THR A 21 -20.75 10.21 1.56
C THR A 21 -20.47 9.43 2.83
N ILE A 22 -20.26 8.13 2.68
CA ILE A 22 -19.67 7.29 3.74
C ILE A 22 -18.35 7.89 4.22
N SER A 23 -18.15 7.87 5.54
CA SER A 23 -16.90 8.37 6.14
C SER A 23 -15.71 7.43 5.79
N PRO A 24 -14.47 7.93 5.78
CA PRO A 24 -13.28 7.08 5.58
C PRO A 24 -13.18 5.93 6.59
N ASP A 25 -13.53 6.18 7.86
CA ASP A 25 -13.55 5.16 8.91
C ASP A 25 -14.58 4.06 8.58
N GLU A 26 -15.79 4.45 8.15
CA GLU A 26 -16.82 3.49 7.78
C GLU A 26 -16.44 2.67 6.53
N LEU A 27 -15.76 3.30 5.57
CA LEU A 27 -15.24 2.61 4.39
C LEU A 27 -14.20 1.54 4.76
N ILE A 28 -13.29 1.87 5.68
CA ILE A 28 -12.26 0.94 6.16
C ILE A 28 -12.89 -0.23 6.92
N GLU A 29 -13.85 0.02 7.81
CA GLU A 29 -14.55 -1.07 8.54
C GLU A 29 -15.31 -1.99 7.57
N LYS A 30 -16.00 -1.42 6.56
CA LYS A 30 -16.65 -2.21 5.51
C LYS A 30 -15.66 -3.06 4.73
N HIS A 31 -14.48 -2.52 4.41
CA HIS A 31 -13.42 -3.27 3.76
C HIS A 31 -12.88 -4.42 4.64
N ILE A 32 -12.61 -4.16 5.92
CA ILE A 32 -12.17 -5.19 6.88
C ILE A 32 -13.21 -6.31 7.00
N ALA A 33 -14.50 -5.96 7.06
CA ALA A 33 -15.58 -6.94 7.07
C ALA A 33 -15.59 -7.79 5.79
N ALA A 34 -15.41 -7.16 4.61
CA ALA A 34 -15.34 -7.86 3.32
C ALA A 34 -14.12 -8.81 3.20
N LEU A 35 -13.00 -8.50 3.87
CA LEU A 35 -11.82 -9.36 3.93
C LEU A 35 -11.98 -10.56 4.90
N GLY A 36 -13.10 -10.67 5.60
CA GLY A 36 -13.38 -11.76 6.56
C GLY A 36 -13.39 -11.33 8.04
N GLY A 37 -13.25 -10.02 8.32
CA GLY A 37 -13.32 -9.45 9.66
C GLY A 37 -12.00 -9.46 10.43
N ARG A 38 -11.97 -8.66 11.51
CA ARG A 38 -10.75 -8.43 12.32
C ARG A 38 -10.16 -9.72 12.89
N GLU A 39 -10.99 -10.58 13.47
CA GLU A 39 -10.54 -11.83 14.10
C GLU A 39 -9.89 -12.80 13.09
N ALA A 40 -10.43 -12.89 11.88
CA ALA A 40 -9.89 -13.75 10.83
C ALA A 40 -8.53 -13.24 10.33
N LEU A 41 -8.43 -11.92 10.11
CA LEU A 41 -7.18 -11.29 9.70
C LEU A 41 -6.11 -11.44 10.79
N GLU A 42 -6.45 -11.20 12.06
CA GLU A 42 -5.52 -11.35 13.19
C GLU A 42 -4.93 -12.77 13.34
N LYS A 43 -5.62 -13.81 12.87
CA LYS A 43 -5.10 -15.19 12.85
C LYS A 43 -3.96 -15.38 11.84
N VAL A 44 -3.90 -14.58 10.79
CA VAL A 44 -2.79 -14.63 9.82
C VAL A 44 -1.56 -13.97 10.44
N LYS A 45 -0.60 -14.80 10.87
CA LYS A 45 0.66 -14.34 11.50
C LYS A 45 1.85 -14.30 10.54
N SER A 46 1.71 -14.89 9.35
CA SER A 46 2.76 -14.99 8.35
C SER A 46 2.19 -14.95 6.95
N MET A 47 2.92 -14.32 6.03
CA MET A 47 2.58 -14.24 4.62
C MET A 47 3.84 -14.46 3.80
N VAL A 48 3.68 -15.18 2.68
CA VAL A 48 4.71 -15.37 1.68
C VAL A 48 4.15 -14.90 0.35
N MET A 49 4.91 -14.04 -0.34
CA MET A 49 4.59 -13.59 -1.69
C MET A 49 5.76 -13.93 -2.60
N THR A 50 5.50 -14.66 -3.67
CA THR A 50 6.50 -14.99 -4.68
C THR A 50 6.10 -14.35 -5.99
N GLY A 51 7.07 -13.81 -6.72
CA GLY A 51 6.86 -13.20 -8.02
C GLY A 51 8.12 -13.22 -8.87
N SER A 52 7.94 -12.82 -10.12
CA SER A 52 9.00 -12.59 -11.09
C SER A 52 8.82 -11.22 -11.71
N PHE A 53 9.91 -10.62 -12.16
CA PHE A 53 9.88 -9.32 -12.83
C PHE A 53 10.82 -9.31 -14.04
N GLU A 54 10.50 -8.45 -15.00
CA GLU A 54 11.34 -8.13 -16.14
C GLU A 54 11.43 -6.62 -16.25
N LEU A 55 12.64 -6.11 -16.48
CA LEU A 55 12.97 -4.71 -16.71
C LEU A 55 13.68 -4.59 -18.07
N PRO A 56 12.92 -4.62 -19.19
CA PRO A 56 13.50 -4.67 -20.53
C PRO A 56 14.46 -3.51 -20.82
N ALA A 57 14.15 -2.31 -20.32
CA ALA A 57 14.99 -1.12 -20.51
C ALA A 57 16.38 -1.23 -19.87
N MET A 58 16.53 -2.05 -18.83
CA MET A 58 17.81 -2.31 -18.16
C MET A 58 18.38 -3.68 -18.54
N GLY A 59 17.69 -4.44 -19.40
CA GLY A 59 18.08 -5.81 -19.76
C GLY A 59 18.14 -6.76 -18.55
N ALA A 60 17.34 -6.50 -17.51
CA ALA A 60 17.38 -7.24 -16.26
C ALA A 60 16.07 -8.02 -16.04
N SER A 61 16.16 -9.21 -15.49
CA SER A 61 15.04 -10.04 -15.05
C SER A 61 15.38 -10.68 -13.71
N GLY A 62 14.36 -11.22 -13.06
CA GLY A 62 14.59 -11.85 -11.78
C GLY A 62 13.34 -12.35 -11.08
N THR A 63 13.55 -12.79 -9.85
CA THR A 63 12.50 -13.26 -8.94
C THR A 63 12.52 -12.48 -7.64
N ILE A 64 11.38 -12.44 -6.98
CA ILE A 64 11.21 -11.84 -5.67
C ILE A 64 10.43 -12.78 -4.77
N ASN A 65 10.95 -13.01 -3.56
CA ASN A 65 10.26 -13.69 -2.48
C ASN A 65 10.17 -12.74 -1.28
N VAL A 66 8.96 -12.39 -0.88
CA VAL A 66 8.69 -11.57 0.29
C VAL A 66 8.14 -12.46 1.39
N TYR A 67 8.80 -12.43 2.54
CA TYR A 67 8.36 -13.11 3.75
C TYR A 67 7.99 -12.04 4.77
N ALA A 68 6.77 -12.09 5.28
CA ALA A 68 6.31 -11.22 6.35
C ALA A 68 5.84 -12.06 7.54
N LYS A 69 6.14 -11.59 8.75
CA LYS A 69 5.74 -12.23 10.00
C LYS A 69 5.40 -11.16 11.03
N ALA A 70 4.23 -11.29 11.65
CA ALA A 70 3.82 -10.42 12.74
C ALA A 70 4.78 -10.54 13.95
N PRO A 71 4.98 -9.47 14.73
CA PRO A 71 4.29 -8.17 14.61
C PRO A 71 4.92 -7.21 13.60
N ASN A 72 6.22 -7.33 13.32
CA ASN A 72 6.97 -6.29 12.61
C ASN A 72 8.22 -6.87 11.91
N LYS A 73 8.10 -8.01 11.24
CA LYS A 73 9.21 -8.60 10.49
C LYS A 73 8.85 -8.75 9.03
N ARG A 74 9.73 -8.28 8.15
CA ARG A 74 9.60 -8.46 6.71
C ARG A 74 10.97 -8.55 6.08
N VAL A 75 11.14 -9.49 5.16
CA VAL A 75 12.31 -9.55 4.28
C VAL A 75 11.86 -9.83 2.85
N ALA A 76 12.42 -9.08 1.92
CA ALA A 76 12.35 -9.35 0.49
C ALA A 76 13.70 -9.92 0.05
N VAL A 77 13.66 -11.07 -0.60
CA VAL A 77 14.78 -11.72 -1.27
C VAL A 77 14.56 -11.52 -2.76
N ILE A 78 15.40 -10.70 -3.37
CA ILE A 78 15.32 -10.32 -4.79
C ILE A 78 16.51 -10.98 -5.47
N ASN A 79 16.25 -11.91 -6.37
CA ASN A 79 17.29 -12.51 -7.19
C ASN A 79 17.27 -11.83 -8.56
N VAL A 80 18.35 -11.14 -8.92
CA VAL A 80 18.52 -10.45 -10.19
C VAL A 80 19.48 -11.25 -11.05
N ASP A 81 19.04 -11.66 -12.24
CA ASP A 81 19.84 -12.47 -13.15
C ASP A 81 21.16 -11.77 -13.50
N GLY A 82 22.28 -12.46 -13.33
CA GLY A 82 23.63 -11.93 -13.60
C GLY A 82 24.19 -10.98 -12.54
N PHE A 83 23.40 -10.53 -11.56
CA PHE A 83 23.87 -9.69 -10.44
C PHE A 83 23.94 -10.47 -9.13
N GLY A 84 22.95 -11.31 -8.83
CA GLY A 84 22.87 -12.11 -7.61
C GLY A 84 21.72 -11.70 -6.69
N GLU A 85 21.77 -12.17 -5.45
CA GLU A 85 20.69 -11.99 -4.47
C GLU A 85 20.85 -10.71 -3.65
N ILE A 86 19.74 -10.00 -3.48
CA ILE A 86 19.60 -8.82 -2.64
C ILE A 86 18.58 -9.15 -1.56
N TYR A 87 18.97 -8.93 -0.31
CA TYR A 87 18.12 -9.08 0.87
C TYR A 87 17.83 -7.70 1.42
N GLN A 88 16.57 -7.28 1.46
CA GLN A 88 16.18 -6.06 2.15
C GLN A 88 15.06 -6.35 3.13
N GLY A 89 15.10 -5.75 4.31
CA GLY A 89 14.07 -6.04 5.30
C GLY A 89 14.20 -5.27 6.59
N PHE A 90 13.23 -5.54 7.46
CA PHE A 90 13.19 -5.09 8.84
C PHE A 90 13.01 -6.32 9.73
N ASP A 91 13.93 -6.54 10.67
CA ASP A 91 13.95 -7.75 11.52
C ASP A 91 13.16 -7.62 12.83
N GLY A 92 12.56 -6.45 13.05
CA GLY A 92 11.86 -6.05 14.27
C GLY A 92 12.56 -4.94 15.05
N GLU A 93 13.86 -4.73 14.78
CA GLU A 93 14.69 -3.73 15.46
C GLU A 93 15.44 -2.84 14.46
N ARG A 94 16.04 -3.43 13.43
CA ARG A 94 16.83 -2.73 12.40
C ARG A 94 16.30 -3.00 11.00
N GLY A 95 16.37 -1.97 10.16
CA GLY A 95 16.21 -2.08 8.72
C GLY A 95 17.57 -2.34 8.08
N PHE A 96 17.65 -3.26 7.12
CA PHE A 96 18.90 -3.65 6.49
C PHE A 96 18.72 -3.88 4.99
N SER A 97 19.82 -3.73 4.25
CA SER A 97 19.96 -4.14 2.87
C SER A 97 21.32 -4.81 2.67
N VAL A 98 21.32 -6.04 2.15
CA VAL A 98 22.51 -6.84 1.85
C VAL A 98 22.48 -7.18 0.37
N SER A 99 23.57 -6.93 -0.32
CA SER A 99 23.74 -7.24 -1.74
C SER A 99 25.17 -7.70 -2.00
N PRO A 100 25.51 -8.19 -3.21
CA PRO A 100 26.88 -8.51 -3.58
C PRO A 100 27.84 -7.31 -3.48
N MET A 101 27.31 -6.08 -3.50
CA MET A 101 28.10 -4.85 -3.34
C MET A 101 28.38 -4.48 -1.88
N GLY A 102 27.75 -5.16 -0.91
CA GLY A 102 27.92 -4.91 0.52
C GLY A 102 26.60 -4.87 1.30
N SER A 103 26.72 -4.56 2.59
CA SER A 103 25.61 -4.46 3.53
C SER A 103 25.51 -3.05 4.11
N VAL A 104 24.29 -2.54 4.23
CA VAL A 104 23.99 -1.23 4.81
C VAL A 104 22.76 -1.30 5.70
N ASP A 105 22.79 -0.57 6.82
CA ASP A 105 21.63 -0.40 7.68
C ASP A 105 20.83 0.83 7.28
N ALA A 106 19.51 0.67 7.27
CA ALA A 106 18.59 1.76 7.06
C ALA A 106 18.59 2.69 8.28
N SER A 107 18.48 3.99 8.01
CA SER A 107 18.38 5.03 9.04
C SER A 107 17.43 6.14 8.59
N GLY A 108 17.00 6.99 9.52
CA GLY A 108 16.09 8.10 9.25
C GLY A 108 14.79 7.64 8.59
N GLN A 109 14.36 8.34 7.55
CA GLN A 109 13.09 8.06 6.86
C GLN A 109 13.01 6.64 6.29
N MET A 110 14.12 6.10 5.78
CA MET A 110 14.15 4.76 5.20
C MET A 110 13.84 3.68 6.26
N LEU A 111 14.30 3.86 7.49
CA LEU A 111 14.00 2.94 8.59
C LEU A 111 12.51 2.97 8.95
N GLU A 112 11.91 4.16 9.02
CA GLU A 112 10.48 4.32 9.33
C GLU A 112 9.59 3.72 8.24
N ASP A 113 9.97 3.88 6.96
CA ASP A 113 9.25 3.29 5.85
C ASP A 113 9.36 1.76 5.89
N MET A 114 10.56 1.20 6.14
CA MET A 114 10.75 -0.24 6.32
C MET A 114 9.94 -0.81 7.50
N LYS A 115 9.83 -0.05 8.59
CA LYS A 115 9.02 -0.44 9.75
C LYS A 115 7.53 -0.48 9.40
N ARG A 116 7.00 0.54 8.71
CA ARG A 116 5.61 0.58 8.25
C ARG A 116 5.29 -0.59 7.31
N ASP A 117 6.18 -0.84 6.37
CA ASP A 117 6.11 -1.94 5.43
C ASP A 117 6.13 -3.33 6.08
N SER A 118 6.67 -3.45 7.30
CA SER A 118 6.72 -4.72 8.03
C SER A 118 5.38 -5.13 8.67
N ILE A 119 4.38 -4.24 8.66
CA ILE A 119 3.06 -4.46 9.26
C ILE A 119 2.19 -5.28 8.29
N LEU A 120 1.96 -6.55 8.63
CA LEU A 120 1.28 -7.53 7.77
C LEU A 120 -0.19 -7.17 7.46
N HIS A 121 -0.88 -6.50 8.39
CA HIS A 121 -2.28 -6.09 8.26
C HIS A 121 -2.43 -4.57 8.34
N ALA A 122 -1.91 -3.85 7.34
CA ALA A 122 -2.01 -2.39 7.29
C ALA A 122 -3.45 -1.88 7.51
N ALA A 123 -4.46 -2.55 6.94
CA ALA A 123 -5.87 -2.18 7.13
C ALA A 123 -6.34 -2.25 8.60
N LEU A 124 -5.80 -3.17 9.41
CA LEU A 124 -6.12 -3.25 10.85
C LEU A 124 -5.43 -2.17 11.65
N HIS A 125 -4.26 -1.71 11.17
CA HIS A 125 -3.37 -0.78 11.86
C HIS A 125 -3.30 0.59 11.20
N PHE A 126 -4.31 0.97 10.41
CA PHE A 126 -4.29 2.17 9.56
C PHE A 126 -4.02 3.50 10.29
N ARG A 127 -4.27 3.55 11.60
CA ARG A 127 -3.98 4.73 12.45
C ARG A 127 -2.50 4.85 12.85
N GLN A 128 -1.69 3.82 12.61
CA GLN A 128 -0.27 3.75 13.00
C GLN A 128 0.68 3.96 11.82
N ILE A 129 0.13 4.19 10.62
CA ILE A 129 0.86 4.34 9.35
C ILE A 129 0.94 5.82 8.96
#